data_AF-A0A1Y2AYE0-F1
#
_entry.id   AF-A0A1Y2AYE0-F1
#
_cell.length_a   1.000
_cell.length_b   1.000
_cell.length_c   1.000
_cell.angle_alpha   90.00
_cell.angle_beta   90.00
_cell.angle_gamma   90.00
#
_symmetry.space_group_name_H-M   'P 1'
#
loop_
_entity.id
_entity.type
_entity.pdbx_description
1 polymer ?
#
loop_
_entity_poly.entity_id
_entity_poly.type
_entity_poly.pdbx_seq_one_letter_code
_entity_poly.pdbx_strand_id
1 'polypeptide(L)'
;MCRPVRFIWEPSPNSCKHEHLQEFLDALPYADIVSPNHEELAALYGMETNIVDLHALQERSIPLVSKTNNGAFVIRAGARGCIVLRQGETKGVMVPAYWSAEKSG
;
A
#
# COMPACT_ATOMS: atom_id res chain seq x y z
N MET A 1 -15.10 14.51 22.95
CA MET A 1 -13.81 14.66 22.25
C MET A 1 -14.03 14.42 20.77
N CYS A 2 -13.71 15.37 19.90
CA CYS A 2 -13.78 15.18 18.46
C CYS A 2 -12.64 14.25 18.02
N ARG A 3 -12.92 13.25 17.17
CA ARG A 3 -11.85 12.44 16.59
C ARG A 3 -11.03 13.32 15.63
N PRO A 4 -9.68 13.28 15.68
CA PRO A 4 -8.86 14.01 14.71
C PRO A 4 -9.16 13.51 13.29
N VAL A 5 -9.13 14.42 12.32
CA VAL A 5 -9.29 14.11 10.90
C VAL A 5 -8.11 13.23 10.47
N ARG A 6 -8.38 12.17 9.71
CA ARG A 6 -7.36 11.30 9.10
C ARG A 6 -7.26 11.63 7.62
N PHE A 7 -6.06 11.86 7.13
CA PHE A 7 -5.77 12.04 5.72
C PHE A 7 -5.30 10.72 5.11
N ILE A 8 -6.06 10.25 4.12
CA ILE A 8 -5.80 9.02 3.37
C ILE A 8 -5.37 9.43 1.97
N TRP A 9 -4.24 8.90 1.51
CA TRP A 9 -3.68 9.21 0.20
C TRP A 9 -3.49 7.95 -0.64
N GLU A 10 -3.98 8.00 -1.87
CA GLU A 10 -3.75 7.01 -2.92
C GLU A 10 -2.97 7.69 -4.06
N PRO A 11 -1.83 7.13 -4.50
CA PRO A 11 -1.08 7.71 -5.60
C PRO A 11 -1.84 7.55 -6.93
N SER A 12 -1.58 8.45 -7.88
CA SER A 12 -2.12 8.32 -9.22
C SER A 12 -1.32 7.27 -10.02
N PRO A 13 -1.96 6.37 -10.79
CA PRO A 13 -1.26 5.38 -11.60
C PRO A 13 -0.18 5.98 -12.52
N ASN A 14 -0.44 7.16 -13.10
CA ASN A 14 0.50 7.82 -14.01
C ASN A 14 1.77 8.34 -13.32
N SER A 15 1.70 8.58 -12.01
CA SER A 15 2.84 9.04 -11.21
C SER A 15 3.70 7.88 -10.69
N CYS A 16 3.17 6.66 -10.68
CA CYS A 16 3.86 5.47 -10.18
C CYS A 16 4.86 4.93 -11.20
N LYS A 17 6.00 5.60 -11.29
CA LYS A 17 7.15 5.21 -12.10
C LYS A 17 8.38 5.14 -11.23
N HIS A 18 9.34 4.30 -11.61
CA HIS A 18 10.58 4.14 -10.86
C HIS A 18 11.32 5.47 -10.64
N GLU A 19 11.31 6.36 -11.65
CA GLU A 19 11.91 7.69 -11.59
C GLU A 19 11.31 8.61 -10.50
N HIS A 20 10.05 8.40 -10.12
CA HIS A 20 9.35 9.17 -9.08
C HIS A 20 9.34 8.48 -7.71
N LEU A 21 10.12 7.41 -7.51
CA LEU A 21 10.14 6.70 -6.23
C LEU A 21 10.49 7.64 -5.07
N GLN A 22 11.48 8.52 -5.25
CA GLN A 22 11.87 9.46 -4.20
C GLN A 22 10.74 10.45 -3.88
N GLU A 23 10.08 11.01 -4.89
CA GLU A 23 8.94 11.93 -4.71
C GLU A 23 7.79 11.23 -3.97
N PHE A 24 7.51 9.97 -4.30
CA PHE A 24 6.53 9.16 -3.57
C PHE A 24 6.92 8.99 -2.09
N LEU A 25 8.20 8.72 -1.80
CA LEU A 25 8.71 8.57 -0.43
C LEU A 25 8.64 9.88 0.35
N ASP A 26 8.91 11.01 -0.30
CA ASP A 26 8.85 12.34 0.28
C ASP A 26 7.41 12.78 0.59
N ALA A 27 6.42 12.19 -0.09
CA ALA A 27 5.00 12.42 0.15
C ALA A 27 4.44 11.65 1.37
N LEU A 28 5.06 10.53 1.77
CA LEU A 28 4.55 9.66 2.85
C LEU A 28 4.28 10.39 4.17
N PRO A 29 5.14 11.32 4.65
CA PRO A 29 4.93 11.99 5.94
C PRO A 29 3.71 12.89 6.00
N TYR A 30 3.11 13.24 4.86
CA TYR A 30 1.91 14.07 4.83
C TYR A 30 0.63 13.28 5.06
N ALA A 31 0.64 11.95 4.91
CA ALA A 31 -0.53 11.08 5.01
C ALA A 31 -0.54 10.20 6.25
N ASP A 32 -1.69 10.08 6.92
CA ASP A 32 -1.88 9.09 7.98
C ASP A 32 -1.90 7.68 7.39
N ILE A 33 -2.58 7.52 6.24
CA ILE A 33 -2.73 6.24 5.56
C ILE A 33 -2.35 6.41 4.09
N VAL A 34 -1.45 5.54 3.61
CA VAL A 34 -1.06 5.50 2.19
C VAL A 34 -1.56 4.18 1.60
N SER A 35 -2.32 4.25 0.51
CA SER A 35 -3.06 3.09 -0.02
C SER A 35 -2.80 2.76 -1.51
N PRO A 36 -1.54 2.53 -1.93
CA PRO A 36 -1.23 2.17 -3.31
C PRO A 36 -1.84 0.83 -3.67
N ASN A 37 -2.06 0.62 -4.96
CA ASN A 37 -2.28 -0.71 -5.49
C ASN A 37 -0.93 -1.44 -5.70
N HIS A 38 -0.99 -2.75 -5.82
CA HIS A 38 0.19 -3.59 -5.98
C HIS A 38 0.98 -3.36 -7.28
N GLU A 39 0.34 -2.94 -8.38
CA GLU A 39 0.99 -2.63 -9.65
C GLU A 39 1.72 -1.29 -9.58
N GLU A 40 1.09 -0.27 -8.97
CA GLU A 40 1.68 1.04 -8.69
C GLU A 40 2.97 0.90 -7.87
N LEU A 41 2.91 0.09 -6.81
CA LEU A 41 4.04 -0.15 -5.94
C LEU A 41 5.14 -0.96 -6.64
N ALA A 42 4.77 -1.96 -7.46
CA ALA A 42 5.72 -2.68 -8.30
C ALA A 42 6.42 -1.73 -9.29
N ALA A 43 5.67 -0.83 -9.94
CA ALA A 43 6.21 0.14 -10.89
C ALA A 43 7.16 1.15 -10.21
N LEU A 44 6.82 1.64 -9.01
CA LEU A 44 7.71 2.48 -8.18
C LEU A 44 9.02 1.76 -7.83
N TYR A 45 8.96 0.45 -7.54
CA TYR A 45 10.16 -0.35 -7.30
C TYR A 45 10.89 -0.82 -8.56
N GLY A 46 10.41 -0.47 -9.76
CA GLY A 46 11.00 -0.93 -11.03
C GLY A 46 10.85 -2.44 -11.25
N MET A 47 9.84 -3.05 -10.66
CA MET A 47 9.50 -4.47 -10.80
C MET A 47 8.51 -4.68 -11.95
N GLU A 48 8.43 -5.92 -12.45
CA GLU A 48 7.39 -6.29 -13.42
C GLU A 48 5.98 -6.20 -12.80
N THR A 49 5.07 -5.50 -13.47
CA THR A 49 3.70 -5.24 -12.98
C THR A 49 2.71 -6.35 -13.33
N ASN A 50 3.03 -7.24 -14.27
CA ASN A 50 2.12 -8.29 -14.75
C ASN A 50 2.03 -9.48 -13.78
N ILE A 51 3.11 -9.76 -13.04
CA ILE A 51 3.19 -10.86 -12.07
C ILE A 51 3.79 -10.31 -10.78
N VAL A 52 2.94 -9.70 -9.97
CA VAL A 52 3.36 -9.05 -8.73
C VAL A 52 3.35 -10.06 -7.57
N ASP A 53 4.53 -10.31 -7.00
CA ASP A 53 4.65 -11.01 -5.73
C ASP A 53 4.30 -10.07 -4.56
N LEU A 54 3.12 -10.27 -3.98
CA LEU A 54 2.64 -9.47 -2.85
C LEU A 54 3.49 -9.68 -1.59
N HIS A 55 4.13 -10.83 -1.42
CA HIS A 55 5.01 -11.08 -0.29
C HIS A 55 6.27 -10.21 -0.40
N ALA A 56 6.91 -10.21 -1.56
CA ALA A 56 8.06 -9.35 -1.82
C ALA A 56 7.71 -7.85 -1.68
N LEU A 57 6.53 -7.43 -2.15
CA LEU A 57 6.06 -6.05 -1.94
C LEU A 57 5.82 -5.73 -0.47
N GLN A 58 5.25 -6.66 0.30
CA GLN A 58 5.05 -6.49 1.74
C GLN A 58 6.39 -6.24 2.42
N GLU A 59 7.40 -7.09 2.19
CA GLU A 59 8.71 -6.97 2.83
C GLU A 59 9.39 -5.63 2.53
N ARG A 60 9.31 -5.18 1.27
CA ARG A 60 9.86 -3.87 0.85
C ARG A 60 9.09 -2.69 1.44
N SER A 61 7.83 -2.87 1.80
CA SER A 61 6.94 -1.80 2.29
C SER A 61 6.92 -1.67 3.80
N ILE A 62 7.34 -2.69 4.57
CA ILE A 62 7.42 -2.63 6.04
C ILE A 62 8.19 -1.37 6.52
N PRO A 63 9.38 -1.03 5.97
CA PRO A 63 10.10 0.18 6.38
C PRO A 63 9.40 1.49 6.01
N LEU A 64 8.42 1.47 5.09
CA LEU A 64 7.71 2.68 4.65
C LEU A 64 6.65 3.14 5.65
N VAL A 65 6.15 2.24 6.49
CA VAL A 65 5.11 2.57 7.46
C VAL A 65 5.59 3.59 8.48
N SER A 66 6.89 3.53 8.86
CA SER A 66 7.48 4.51 9.78
C SER A 66 7.64 5.90 9.17
N LYS A 67 7.48 6.03 7.84
CA LYS A 67 7.50 7.31 7.13
C LYS A 67 6.12 7.95 7.00
N THR A 68 5.03 7.25 7.37
CA THR A 68 3.68 7.84 7.36
C THR A 68 3.43 8.65 8.64
N ASN A 69 2.40 9.49 8.64
CA ASN A 69 2.01 10.28 9.82
C ASN A 69 1.25 9.44 10.86
N ASN A 70 1.92 8.42 11.42
CA ASN A 70 1.40 7.60 12.51
C ASN A 70 0.09 6.86 12.22
N GLY A 71 0.05 6.16 11.08
CA GLY A 71 -1.08 5.31 10.72
C GLY A 71 -0.66 4.01 10.04
N ALA A 72 -0.97 3.87 8.75
CA ALA A 72 -0.87 2.58 8.06
C ALA A 72 -0.43 2.72 6.60
N PHE A 73 0.09 1.63 6.06
CA PHE A 73 0.37 1.47 4.63
C PHE A 73 -0.44 0.27 4.12
N VAL A 74 -1.33 0.51 3.15
CA VAL A 74 -2.31 -0.48 2.68
C VAL A 74 -2.05 -0.81 1.21
N ILE A 75 -1.54 -2.01 0.94
CA ILE A 75 -1.29 -2.46 -0.43
C ILE A 75 -2.55 -3.15 -0.94
N ARG A 76 -3.26 -2.52 -1.88
CA ARG A 76 -4.47 -3.09 -2.50
C ARG A 76 -4.10 -4.02 -3.66
N ALA A 77 -4.73 -5.19 -3.71
CA ALA A 77 -4.43 -6.23 -4.70
C ALA A 77 -5.69 -6.82 -5.36
N GLY A 78 -6.74 -6.02 -5.51
CA GLY A 78 -7.97 -6.41 -6.21
C GLY A 78 -8.59 -7.72 -5.68
N ALA A 79 -8.73 -8.72 -6.55
CA ALA A 79 -9.27 -10.04 -6.21
C ALA A 79 -8.44 -10.81 -5.16
N ARG A 80 -7.18 -10.41 -4.92
CA ARG A 80 -6.29 -10.99 -3.91
C ARG A 80 -6.46 -10.34 -2.53
N GLY A 81 -7.33 -9.33 -2.41
CA GLY A 81 -7.59 -8.60 -1.17
C GLY A 81 -6.61 -7.44 -0.97
N CYS A 82 -6.16 -7.22 0.27
CA CYS A 82 -5.13 -6.23 0.58
C CYS A 82 -4.22 -6.67 1.74
N ILE A 83 -3.02 -6.07 1.77
CA ILE A 83 -2.09 -6.16 2.90
C ILE A 83 -2.19 -4.86 3.69
N VAL A 84 -2.39 -4.96 5.01
CA VAL A 84 -2.36 -3.82 5.92
C VAL A 84 -1.09 -3.87 6.76
N LEU A 85 -0.25 -2.86 6.64
CA LEU A 85 0.95 -2.67 7.47
C LEU A 85 0.71 -1.52 8.43
N ARG A 86 0.97 -1.73 9.72
CA ARG A 86 0.76 -0.72 10.76
C ARG A 86 2.05 -0.38 11.46
N GLN A 87 2.16 0.85 11.95
CA GLN A 87 3.35 1.30 12.64
C GLN A 87 3.59 0.45 13.91
N GLY A 88 4.82 -0.04 14.06
CA GLY A 88 5.21 -0.91 15.17
C GLY A 88 4.96 -2.41 14.92
N GLU A 89 4.27 -2.79 13.83
CA GLU A 89 4.10 -4.19 13.44
C GLU A 89 5.23 -4.63 12.51
N THR A 90 5.72 -5.86 12.68
CA THR A 90 6.80 -6.45 11.86
C THR A 90 6.28 -7.29 10.70
N LYS A 91 4.97 -7.46 10.58
CA LYS A 91 4.30 -8.24 9.53
C LYS A 91 2.99 -7.57 9.14
N GLY A 92 2.61 -7.72 7.88
CA GLY A 92 1.32 -7.27 7.38
C GLY A 92 0.19 -8.23 7.73
N VAL A 93 -1.01 -7.68 7.84
CA VAL A 93 -2.25 -8.45 7.95
C VAL A 93 -2.88 -8.56 6.56
N MET A 94 -3.08 -9.78 6.08
CA MET A 94 -3.86 -10.06 4.89
C MET A 94 -5.35 -9.91 5.19
N VAL A 95 -6.01 -9.03 4.44
CA VAL A 95 -7.48 -8.91 4.45
C VAL A 95 -7.99 -9.49 3.13
N PRO A 96 -8.84 -10.53 3.16
CA PRO A 96 -9.33 -11.16 1.94
C PRO A 96 -10.20 -10.20 1.12
N ALA A 97 -10.28 -10.43 -0.19
CA ALA A 97 -11.21 -9.70 -1.02
C ALA A 97 -12.65 -9.94 -0.55
N TYR A 98 -13.47 -8.88 -0.57
CA TYR A 98 -14.89 -9.01 -0.23
C TYR A 98 -15.60 -9.97 -1.19
N TRP A 99 -15.32 -9.80 -2.48
CA TRP A 99 -15.85 -10.63 -3.56
C TRP A 99 -14.80 -11.66 -3.99
N SER A 100 -15.14 -12.95 -3.89
CA SER A 100 -14.38 -14.04 -4.49
C SER A 100 -15.34 -14.87 -5.35
N ALA A 101 -14.85 -15.39 -6.49
CA ALA A 101 -15.68 -16.18 -7.40
C ALA A 101 -16.34 -17.39 -6.69
N GLU A 102 -15.71 -17.90 -5.62
CA GLU A 102 -16.21 -18.99 -4.78
C GLU A 102 -17.44 -18.64 -3.93
N LYS A 103 -17.76 -17.35 -3.71
CA LYS A 103 -18.91 -16.90 -2.91
C LYS A 103 -20.18 -16.63 -3.73
N SER A 104 -20.21 -17.06 -4.99
CA SER A 104 -21.33 -16.84 -5.92
C SER A 104 -22.28 -18.05 -6.01
N GLY A 105 -22.54 -18.72 -4.89
CA GLY A 105 -23.43 -19.87 -4.77
C GLY A 105 -24.66 -19.55 -3.95
#